data_AF-B7FS85-F1
#
_entry.id   AF-B7FS85-F1
#
_cell.length_a   1.000
_cell.length_b   1.000
_cell.length_c   1.000
_cell.angle_alpha   90.00
_cell.angle_beta   90.00
_cell.angle_gamma   90.00
#
_symmetry.space_group_name_H-M   'P 1'
#
loop_
_entity.id
_entity.type
_entity.pdbx_description
1 polymer ?
#
loop_
_entity_poly.entity_id
_entity_poly.type
_entity_poly.pdbx_seq_one_letter_code
_entity_poly.pdbx_strand_id
1 'polypeptide(L)'
;MRMFDVLHKLDSQDKQANRGRRTAATDRQRSLAAQSQTRVYHKCLESRILLQRPLQADIPENAVERQSAVEVCNALLVQLIHARRQLAPDKFARDTSNLADIETKVSAADPTEFHNSLQLEHEVLENEWETVFNRRHKDVRLQNGQAAEKSFRVVDASFWQQVVSTTQYEESKDKEFDDSKVYQHLLKDFCTSSTANISGSTAPLKAKRSSKSTRKQVDRRASKGRKVRYTAIPKLVNFTFPLSRPDTGSLDQDAWFQSLLGGVAHRT
;
A
#
# COMPACT_ATOMS: atom_id res chain seq x y z
N MET A 1 -31.19 29.63 -38.85
CA MET A 1 -30.99 28.85 -37.61
C MET A 1 -32.31 28.93 -36.84
N ARG A 2 -33.02 27.82 -36.62
CA ARG A 2 -34.38 27.88 -36.04
C ARG A 2 -34.27 28.06 -34.52
N MET A 3 -35.06 28.98 -33.96
CA MET A 3 -35.05 29.33 -32.53
C MET A 3 -35.16 28.11 -31.60
N PHE A 4 -35.93 27.10 -32.00
CA PHE A 4 -36.09 25.84 -31.27
C PHE A 4 -34.80 25.02 -31.18
N ASP A 5 -33.92 25.05 -32.19
CA ASP A 5 -32.62 24.35 -32.16
C ASP A 5 -31.68 24.99 -31.12
N VAL A 6 -31.76 26.31 -30.98
CA VAL A 6 -30.98 27.07 -29.98
C VAL A 6 -31.48 26.77 -28.56
N LEU A 7 -32.80 26.73 -28.36
CA LEU A 7 -33.40 26.34 -27.08
C LEU A 7 -33.04 24.91 -26.67
N HIS A 8 -33.10 23.96 -27.61
CA HIS A 8 -32.76 22.56 -27.33
C HIS A 8 -31.26 22.39 -27.02
N LYS A 9 -30.40 23.20 -27.64
CA LYS A 9 -28.96 23.24 -27.33
C LYS A 9 -28.72 23.80 -25.93
N LEU A 10 -29.38 24.90 -25.56
CA LEU A 10 -29.28 25.49 -24.22
C LEU A 10 -29.76 24.53 -23.12
N ASP A 11 -30.91 23.88 -23.31
CA ASP A 11 -31.42 22.87 -22.36
C ASP A 11 -30.47 21.67 -22.22
N SER A 12 -29.84 21.23 -23.32
CA SER A 12 -28.82 20.18 -23.26
C SER A 12 -27.56 20.60 -22.50
N GLN A 13 -27.14 21.86 -22.65
CA GLN A 13 -26.00 22.43 -21.93
C GLN A 13 -26.29 22.56 -20.44
N ASP A 14 -27.48 23.01 -20.04
CA ASP A 14 -27.89 23.09 -18.64
C ASP A 14 -27.98 21.71 -17.99
N LYS A 15 -28.53 20.70 -18.69
CA LYS A 15 -28.53 19.31 -18.22
C LYS A 15 -27.12 18.75 -18.01
N GLN A 16 -26.18 19.06 -18.91
CA GLN A 16 -24.78 18.67 -18.77
C GLN A 16 -24.10 19.42 -17.61
N ALA A 17 -24.32 20.72 -17.47
CA ALA A 17 -23.79 21.53 -16.37
C ALA A 17 -24.31 21.04 -15.01
N ASN A 18 -25.58 20.67 -14.91
CA ASN A 18 -26.17 20.15 -13.68
C ASN A 18 -25.60 18.76 -13.32
N ARG A 19 -25.37 17.88 -14.31
CA ARG A 19 -24.64 16.62 -14.11
C ARG A 19 -23.20 16.84 -13.64
N GLY A 20 -22.52 17.83 -14.21
CA GLY A 20 -21.17 18.25 -13.79
C GLY A 20 -21.14 18.75 -12.33
N ARG A 21 -22.12 19.56 -11.93
CA ARG A 21 -22.23 20.04 -10.53
C ARG A 21 -22.47 18.90 -9.54
N ARG A 22 -23.35 17.94 -9.88
CA ARG A 22 -23.64 16.77 -9.04
C ARG A 22 -22.41 15.87 -8.85
N THR A 23 -21.69 15.59 -9.94
CA THR A 23 -20.46 14.78 -9.88
C THR A 23 -19.36 15.50 -9.08
N ALA A 24 -19.18 16.80 -9.30
CA ALA A 24 -18.24 17.62 -8.53
C ALA A 24 -18.58 17.66 -7.02
N ALA A 25 -19.88 17.73 -6.67
CA ALA A 25 -20.32 17.66 -5.28
C ALA A 25 -20.01 16.30 -4.65
N THR A 26 -20.28 15.19 -5.36
CA THR A 26 -19.95 13.85 -4.87
C THR A 26 -18.44 13.64 -4.75
N ASP A 27 -17.64 14.17 -5.68
CA ASP A 27 -16.19 14.05 -5.64
C ASP A 27 -15.59 14.90 -4.53
N ARG A 28 -16.14 16.10 -4.26
CA ARG A 28 -15.78 16.91 -3.09
C ARG A 28 -16.07 16.14 -1.81
N GLN A 29 -17.25 15.54 -1.67
CA GLN A 29 -17.59 14.73 -0.48
C GLN A 29 -16.65 13.54 -0.31
N ARG A 30 -16.32 12.82 -1.39
CA ARG A 30 -15.34 11.72 -1.38
C ARG A 30 -13.95 12.22 -0.97
N SER A 31 -13.51 13.37 -1.48
CA SER A 31 -12.21 13.95 -1.13
C SER A 31 -12.12 14.31 0.35
N LEU A 32 -13.19 14.89 0.93
CA LEU A 32 -13.25 15.21 2.36
C LEU A 32 -13.26 13.95 3.23
N ALA A 33 -14.03 12.93 2.82
CA ALA A 33 -14.03 11.64 3.50
C ALA A 33 -12.66 10.93 3.43
N ALA A 34 -11.97 11.02 2.29
CA ALA A 34 -10.62 10.48 2.15
C ALA A 34 -9.61 11.23 3.04
N GLN A 35 -9.72 12.56 3.13
CA GLN A 35 -8.88 13.38 4.03
C GLN A 35 -9.13 13.05 5.50
N SER A 36 -10.39 12.89 5.93
CA SER A 36 -10.71 12.51 7.31
C SER A 36 -10.16 11.12 7.65
N GLN A 37 -10.34 10.15 6.75
CA GLN A 37 -9.77 8.81 6.90
C GLN A 37 -8.24 8.84 6.97
N THR A 38 -7.58 9.63 6.12
CA THR A 38 -6.12 9.78 6.12
C THR A 38 -5.61 10.38 7.43
N ARG A 39 -6.32 11.39 7.97
CA ARG A 39 -6.00 11.99 9.27
C ARG A 39 -6.09 10.97 10.40
N VAL A 40 -7.14 10.16 10.43
CA VAL A 40 -7.30 9.11 11.45
C VAL A 40 -6.22 8.03 11.31
N TYR A 41 -5.92 7.63 10.07
CA TYR A 41 -4.83 6.68 9.79
C TYR A 41 -3.48 7.17 10.33
N HIS A 42 -3.12 8.44 10.08
CA HIS A 42 -1.86 9.00 10.59
C HIS A 42 -1.80 8.97 12.12
N LYS A 43 -2.90 9.32 12.81
CA LYS A 43 -2.97 9.24 14.28
C LYS A 43 -2.76 7.80 14.76
N CYS A 44 -3.45 6.83 14.18
CA CYS A 44 -3.28 5.42 14.56
C CYS A 44 -1.84 4.93 14.31
N LEU A 45 -1.25 5.31 13.18
CA LEU A 45 0.10 4.92 12.81
C LEU A 45 1.13 5.53 13.77
N GLU A 46 1.00 6.82 14.08
CA GLU A 46 1.86 7.53 15.04
C GLU A 46 1.76 6.92 16.43
N SER A 47 0.55 6.73 16.97
CA SER A 47 0.35 6.09 18.28
C SER A 47 0.96 4.69 18.31
N ARG A 48 0.80 3.89 17.24
CA ARG A 48 1.40 2.55 17.13
C ARG A 48 2.94 2.60 17.14
N ILE A 49 3.55 3.49 16.36
CA ILE A 49 5.01 3.62 16.30
C ILE A 49 5.57 4.05 17.66
N LEU A 50 4.92 5.00 18.32
CA LEU A 50 5.32 5.49 19.63
C LEU A 50 5.15 4.42 20.72
N LEU A 51 4.11 3.58 20.64
CA LEU A 51 3.91 2.44 21.54
C LEU A 51 4.88 1.28 21.30
N GLN A 52 5.39 1.13 20.08
CA GLN A 52 6.31 0.03 19.77
C GLN A 52 7.61 0.11 20.58
N ARG A 53 8.15 1.31 20.79
CA ARG A 53 9.41 1.53 21.52
C ARG A 53 9.33 1.11 23.00
N PRO A 54 8.36 1.56 23.82
CA PRO A 54 8.24 1.14 25.21
C PRO A 54 7.86 -0.34 25.37
N LEU A 55 7.15 -0.94 24.41
CA LEU A 55 6.82 -2.38 24.46
C LEU A 55 8.00 -3.30 24.13
N GLN A 56 8.99 -2.80 23.38
CA GLN A 56 10.19 -3.55 23.00
C GLN A 56 11.40 -3.24 23.89
N ALA A 57 11.32 -2.18 24.71
CA ALA A 57 12.38 -1.81 25.64
C ALA A 57 12.30 -2.65 26.91
N ASP A 58 13.45 -2.95 27.50
CA ASP A 58 13.52 -3.54 28.84
C ASP A 58 12.84 -2.59 29.85
N ILE A 59 12.11 -3.18 30.79
CA ILE A 59 11.38 -2.41 31.82
C ILE A 59 12.41 -1.61 32.64
N PRO A 60 12.35 -0.26 32.65
CA PRO A 60 13.34 0.57 33.33
C PRO A 60 13.49 0.15 34.79
N GLU A 61 14.67 0.07 35.40
CA GLU A 61 14.76 -0.33 36.82
C GLU A 61 14.21 0.74 37.78
N ASN A 62 14.26 2.00 37.37
CA ASN A 62 13.83 3.16 38.15
C ASN A 62 12.30 3.30 38.20
N ALA A 63 11.73 3.33 39.41
CA ALA A 63 10.28 3.44 39.62
C ALA A 63 9.66 4.73 39.03
N VAL A 64 10.40 5.84 39.04
CA VAL A 64 9.91 7.12 38.49
C VAL A 64 9.83 7.09 36.97
N GLU A 65 10.85 6.50 36.32
CA GLU A 65 10.87 6.33 34.86
C GLU A 65 9.84 5.32 34.40
N ARG A 66 9.60 4.24 35.17
CA ARG A 66 8.50 3.29 34.93
C ARG A 66 7.15 4.01 34.94
N GLN A 67 6.88 4.81 35.97
CA GLN A 67 5.61 5.51 36.11
C GLN A 67 5.38 6.51 34.95
N SER A 68 6.40 7.28 34.60
CA SER A 68 6.34 8.20 33.46
C SER A 68 6.10 7.47 32.13
N ALA A 69 6.77 6.33 31.90
CA ALA A 69 6.56 5.52 30.71
C ALA A 69 5.13 4.95 30.63
N VAL A 70 4.58 4.49 31.76
CA VAL A 70 3.19 3.98 31.85
C VAL A 70 2.18 5.09 31.52
N GLU A 71 2.38 6.29 32.04
CA GLU A 71 1.51 7.45 31.76
C GLU A 71 1.51 7.80 30.26
N VAL A 72 2.69 7.81 29.63
CA VAL A 72 2.81 8.06 28.18
C VAL A 72 2.12 6.95 27.38
N CYS A 73 2.31 5.67 27.75
CA CYS A 73 1.64 4.55 27.10
C CYS A 73 0.12 4.65 27.22
N ASN A 74 -0.41 4.97 28.41
CA ASN A 74 -1.84 5.13 28.64
C ASN A 74 -2.43 6.27 27.80
N ALA A 75 -1.75 7.42 27.72
CA ALA A 75 -2.17 8.52 26.87
C ALA A 75 -2.22 8.13 25.38
N LEU A 76 -1.22 7.38 24.90
CA LEU A 76 -1.18 6.89 23.51
C LEU A 76 -2.29 5.85 23.23
N LEU A 77 -2.61 4.98 24.19
CA LEU A 77 -3.71 4.03 24.09
C LEU A 77 -5.06 4.74 23.99
N VAL A 78 -5.28 5.77 24.81
CA VAL A 78 -6.49 6.62 24.74
C VAL A 78 -6.63 7.25 23.36
N GLN A 79 -5.55 7.82 22.83
CA GLN A 79 -5.55 8.43 21.49
C GLN A 79 -5.87 7.40 20.40
N LEU A 80 -5.33 6.19 20.50
CA LEU A 80 -5.57 5.10 19.57
C LEU A 80 -7.04 4.65 19.59
N ILE A 81 -7.64 4.48 20.77
CA ILE A 81 -9.05 4.10 20.93
C ILE A 81 -9.95 5.17 20.33
N HIS A 82 -9.68 6.44 20.64
CA HIS A 82 -10.46 7.54 20.10
C HIS A 82 -10.37 7.61 18.56
N ALA A 83 -9.18 7.41 17.99
CA ALA A 83 -8.99 7.31 16.55
C ALA A 83 -9.73 6.10 15.95
N ARG A 84 -9.75 4.96 16.64
CA ARG A 84 -10.49 3.76 16.23
C ARG A 84 -12.00 3.97 16.21
N ARG A 85 -12.56 4.57 17.26
CA ARG A 85 -14.00 4.88 17.36
C ARG A 85 -14.46 5.85 16.28
N GLN A 86 -13.59 6.77 15.81
CA GLN A 86 -13.88 7.66 14.67
C GLN A 86 -14.02 6.92 13.32
N LEU A 87 -13.45 5.73 13.17
CA LEU A 87 -13.59 4.92 11.96
C LEU A 87 -14.96 4.22 11.87
N ALA A 88 -15.63 4.02 13.01
CA ALA A 88 -16.91 3.32 13.10
C ALA A 88 -17.89 4.05 14.06
N PRO A 89 -18.27 5.29 13.74
CA PRO A 89 -19.09 6.11 14.63
C PRO A 89 -20.45 5.48 14.93
N ASP A 90 -21.05 4.76 13.97
CA ASP A 90 -22.38 4.15 14.12
C ASP A 90 -22.44 3.04 15.18
N LYS A 91 -21.30 2.40 15.49
CA LYS A 91 -21.21 1.31 16.47
C LYS A 91 -20.91 1.80 17.88
N PHE A 92 -20.16 2.90 17.99
CA PHE A 92 -19.69 3.45 19.26
C PHE A 92 -20.33 4.80 19.58
N ALA A 93 -21.43 5.15 18.90
CA ALA A 93 -22.12 6.44 18.97
C ALA A 93 -22.45 6.91 20.41
N ARG A 94 -22.66 5.98 21.35
CA ARG A 94 -22.96 6.28 22.76
C ARG A 94 -21.73 6.63 23.61
N ASP A 95 -20.52 6.28 23.20
CA ASP A 95 -19.25 6.48 23.94
C ASP A 95 -18.29 7.46 23.25
N THR A 96 -18.82 8.29 22.34
CA THR A 96 -18.07 9.38 21.68
C THR A 96 -18.01 10.66 22.54
N SER A 97 -18.57 10.64 23.75
CA SER A 97 -18.48 11.78 24.66
C SER A 97 -17.03 11.92 25.13
N ASN A 98 -16.41 13.02 24.71
CA ASN A 98 -15.17 13.66 25.18
C ASN A 98 -13.93 12.78 25.42
N LEU A 99 -12.80 13.20 24.85
CA LEU A 99 -11.46 12.66 25.15
C LEU A 99 -11.21 12.55 26.68
N ALA A 100 -11.72 13.53 27.43
CA ALA A 100 -11.65 13.59 28.88
C ALA A 100 -12.43 12.47 29.60
N ASP A 101 -13.55 11.98 29.04
CA ASP A 101 -14.31 10.87 29.64
C ASP A 101 -13.57 9.54 29.43
N ILE A 102 -12.82 9.42 28.32
CA ILE A 102 -11.97 8.25 28.06
C ILE A 102 -10.72 8.30 28.93
N GLU A 103 -10.08 9.46 29.08
CA GLU A 103 -8.92 9.65 29.97
C GLU A 103 -9.28 9.35 31.43
N THR A 104 -10.44 9.82 31.90
CA THR A 104 -10.93 9.54 33.25
C THR A 104 -11.28 8.06 33.44
N LYS A 105 -11.91 7.40 32.45
CA LYS A 105 -12.14 5.95 32.49
C LYS A 105 -10.83 5.15 32.49
N VAL A 106 -9.83 5.53 31.69
CA VAL A 106 -8.52 4.84 31.65
C VAL A 106 -7.73 5.03 32.94
N SER A 107 -7.84 6.21 33.57
CA SER A 107 -7.14 6.50 34.82
C SER A 107 -7.86 6.01 36.08
N ALA A 108 -9.17 5.74 36.01
CA ALA A 108 -10.00 5.33 37.16
C ALA A 108 -10.47 3.87 37.11
N ALA A 109 -10.46 3.20 35.96
CA ALA A 109 -10.90 1.81 35.84
C ALA A 109 -9.83 0.82 36.29
N ASP A 110 -10.28 -0.29 36.86
CA ASP A 110 -9.43 -1.45 37.12
C ASP A 110 -8.85 -1.92 35.75
N PRO A 111 -7.52 -2.12 35.61
CA PRO A 111 -6.89 -2.42 34.31
C PRO A 111 -7.55 -3.58 33.55
N THR A 112 -8.12 -4.52 34.30
CA THR A 112 -8.86 -5.68 33.81
C THR A 112 -10.18 -5.31 33.13
N GLU A 113 -10.95 -4.39 33.71
CA GLU A 113 -12.23 -3.94 33.13
C GLU A 113 -12.01 -3.17 31.82
N PHE A 114 -10.98 -2.32 31.80
CA PHE A 114 -10.60 -1.58 30.62
C PHE A 114 -10.14 -2.50 29.48
N HIS A 115 -9.31 -3.50 29.79
CA HIS A 115 -8.89 -4.51 28.82
C HIS A 115 -10.08 -5.26 28.21
N ASN A 116 -11.03 -5.71 29.04
CA ASN A 116 -12.22 -6.42 28.59
C ASN A 116 -13.10 -5.56 27.67
N SER A 117 -13.27 -4.27 28.00
CA SER A 117 -13.99 -3.33 27.12
C SER A 117 -13.31 -3.20 25.76
N LEU A 118 -11.97 -3.10 25.74
CA LEU A 118 -11.20 -2.91 24.52
C LEU A 118 -11.20 -4.16 23.63
N GLN A 119 -11.12 -5.34 24.26
CA GLN A 119 -11.25 -6.63 23.61
C GLN A 119 -12.63 -6.78 22.94
N LEU A 120 -13.70 -6.39 23.64
CA LEU A 120 -15.06 -6.45 23.11
C LEU A 120 -15.26 -5.50 21.91
N GLU A 121 -14.72 -4.27 21.97
CA GLU A 121 -14.69 -3.39 20.79
C GLU A 121 -13.90 -4.00 19.63
N HIS A 122 -12.84 -4.76 19.94
CA HIS A 122 -12.05 -5.42 18.94
C HIS A 122 -12.83 -6.48 18.17
N GLU A 123 -13.44 -7.40 18.89
CA GLU A 123 -14.24 -8.49 18.33
C GLU A 123 -15.43 -7.98 17.51
N VAL A 124 -16.07 -6.88 17.96
CA VAL A 124 -17.16 -6.24 17.22
C VAL A 124 -16.70 -5.73 15.86
N LEU A 125 -15.53 -5.08 15.81
CA LEU A 125 -14.98 -4.49 14.58
C LEU A 125 -14.36 -5.53 13.65
N GLU A 126 -13.83 -6.62 14.20
CA GLU A 126 -13.16 -7.68 13.46
C GLU A 126 -14.05 -8.27 12.36
N ASN A 127 -15.29 -8.58 12.70
CA ASN A 127 -16.28 -9.10 11.74
C ASN A 127 -16.55 -8.13 10.59
N GLU A 128 -16.60 -6.82 10.87
CA GLU A 128 -16.81 -5.82 9.83
C GLU A 128 -15.58 -5.69 8.93
N TRP A 129 -14.39 -5.68 9.53
CA TRP A 129 -13.13 -5.64 8.80
C TRP A 129 -13.02 -6.82 7.85
N GLU A 130 -13.32 -8.03 8.31
CA GLU A 130 -13.35 -9.21 7.47
C GLU A 130 -14.25 -8.99 6.24
N THR A 131 -15.49 -8.54 6.45
CA THR A 131 -16.45 -8.34 5.35
C THR A 131 -15.97 -7.26 4.37
N VAL A 132 -15.47 -6.13 4.87
CA VAL A 132 -15.02 -4.99 4.06
C VAL A 132 -13.76 -5.35 3.27
N PHE A 133 -12.78 -5.99 3.92
CA PHE A 133 -11.53 -6.40 3.27
C PHE A 133 -11.78 -7.48 2.23
N ASN A 134 -12.62 -8.47 2.53
CA ASN A 134 -12.97 -9.51 1.56
C ASN A 134 -13.74 -8.95 0.36
N ARG A 135 -14.67 -8.00 0.58
CA ARG A 135 -15.36 -7.30 -0.51
C ARG A 135 -14.37 -6.54 -1.39
N ARG A 136 -13.49 -5.73 -0.79
CA ARG A 136 -12.50 -4.94 -1.53
C ARG A 136 -11.49 -5.83 -2.27
N HIS A 137 -11.09 -6.95 -1.68
CA HIS A 137 -10.24 -7.95 -2.35
C HIS A 137 -10.91 -8.47 -3.62
N LYS A 138 -12.21 -8.80 -3.57
CA LYS A 138 -12.98 -9.21 -4.76
C LYS A 138 -13.04 -8.09 -5.81
N ASP A 139 -13.31 -6.86 -5.40
CA ASP A 139 -13.41 -5.71 -6.31
C ASP A 139 -12.09 -5.42 -7.05
N VAL A 140 -10.95 -5.50 -6.35
CA VAL A 140 -9.62 -5.32 -6.95
C VAL A 140 -9.31 -6.44 -7.95
N ARG A 141 -9.71 -7.69 -7.67
CA ARG A 141 -9.55 -8.80 -8.63
C ARG A 141 -10.40 -8.59 -9.89
N LEU A 142 -11.61 -8.07 -9.74
CA LEU A 142 -12.50 -7.76 -10.87
C LEU A 142 -11.93 -6.63 -11.75
N GLN A 143 -11.36 -5.58 -11.14
CA GLN A 143 -10.77 -4.46 -11.88
C GLN A 143 -9.47 -4.83 -12.63
N ASN A 144 -8.70 -5.79 -12.11
CA ASN A 144 -7.45 -6.22 -12.73
C ASN A 144 -7.64 -7.21 -13.90
N GLY A 145 -8.87 -7.53 -14.30
CA GLY A 145 -9.16 -8.38 -15.47
C GLY A 145 -8.62 -9.80 -15.39
N GLN A 146 -8.13 -10.22 -14.22
CA GLN A 146 -7.66 -11.58 -13.96
C GLN A 146 -8.88 -12.45 -13.63
N ALA A 147 -9.71 -12.71 -14.64
CA ALA A 147 -10.40 -13.98 -14.69
C ALA A 147 -9.30 -15.05 -14.63
N ALA A 148 -9.26 -15.80 -13.54
CA ALA A 148 -8.21 -16.74 -13.18
C ALA A 148 -8.16 -17.94 -14.15
N GLU A 149 -7.79 -17.71 -15.40
CA GLU A 149 -7.40 -18.75 -16.32
C GLU A 149 -5.90 -19.02 -16.13
N LYS A 150 -5.60 -19.79 -15.07
CA LYS A 150 -4.52 -20.79 -15.05
C LYS A 150 -3.05 -20.34 -14.99
N SER A 151 -2.68 -19.24 -14.33
CA SER A 151 -1.23 -19.00 -14.10
C SER A 151 -0.90 -18.14 -12.89
N PHE A 152 -1.25 -18.62 -11.69
CA PHE A 152 -0.48 -18.53 -10.44
C PHE A 152 -1.41 -19.00 -9.31
N ARG A 153 -1.17 -20.20 -8.77
CA ARG A 153 -1.82 -20.67 -7.53
C ARG A 153 -1.00 -20.28 -6.32
N VAL A 154 -0.41 -19.08 -6.30
CA VAL A 154 0.18 -18.57 -5.06
C VAL A 154 -0.99 -18.06 -4.23
N VAL A 155 -1.34 -18.90 -3.25
CA VAL A 155 -2.29 -18.71 -2.16
C VAL A 155 -3.37 -17.68 -2.45
N ASP A 156 -4.54 -18.16 -2.88
CA ASP A 156 -5.76 -17.35 -3.02
C ASP A 156 -6.37 -17.02 -1.64
N ALA A 157 -5.51 -16.64 -0.69
CA ALA A 157 -5.95 -16.16 0.61
C ALA A 157 -6.56 -14.78 0.40
N SER A 158 -7.70 -14.55 1.04
CA SER A 158 -8.24 -13.20 1.09
C SER A 158 -7.28 -12.29 1.86
N PHE A 159 -7.39 -10.97 1.64
CA PHE A 159 -6.62 -10.01 2.41
C PHE A 159 -6.78 -10.21 3.92
N TRP A 160 -8.00 -10.55 4.37
CA TRP A 160 -8.27 -10.87 5.77
C TRP A 160 -7.49 -12.09 6.25
N GLN A 161 -7.52 -13.18 5.48
CA GLN A 161 -6.81 -14.41 5.82
C GLN A 161 -5.28 -14.20 5.87
N GLN A 162 -4.75 -13.33 5.01
CA GLN A 162 -3.34 -12.94 5.07
C GLN A 162 -3.00 -12.13 6.33
N VAL A 163 -3.89 -11.21 6.73
CA VAL A 163 -3.73 -10.44 7.98
C VAL A 163 -3.75 -11.38 9.17
N VAL A 164 -4.76 -12.25 9.28
CA VAL A 164 -4.88 -13.25 10.36
C VAL A 164 -3.67 -14.19 10.40
N SER A 165 -3.18 -14.67 9.25
CA SER A 165 -1.97 -15.51 9.25
C SER A 165 -0.72 -14.77 9.72
N THR A 166 -0.65 -13.46 9.45
CA THR A 166 0.49 -12.63 9.89
C THR A 166 0.43 -12.36 11.39
N THR A 167 -0.76 -12.07 11.94
CA THR A 167 -0.92 -11.87 13.39
C THR A 167 -0.62 -13.16 14.16
N GLN A 168 -1.15 -14.30 13.70
CA GLN A 168 -0.85 -15.62 14.28
C GLN A 168 0.64 -15.98 14.20
N TYR A 169 1.32 -15.55 13.13
CA TYR A 169 2.77 -15.75 12.99
C TYR A 169 3.55 -14.90 13.98
N GLU A 170 3.21 -13.61 14.16
CA GLU A 170 3.86 -12.75 15.16
C GLU A 170 3.62 -13.25 16.59
N GLU A 171 2.42 -13.76 16.90
CA GLU A 171 2.11 -14.40 18.20
C GLU A 171 2.88 -15.71 18.41
N SER A 172 3.14 -16.44 17.32
CA SER A 172 3.90 -17.69 17.35
C SER A 172 5.40 -17.47 17.18
N LYS A 173 5.88 -16.24 17.01
CA LYS A 173 7.29 -15.93 16.73
C LYS A 173 8.21 -16.31 17.88
N ASP A 174 7.68 -16.32 19.11
CA ASP A 174 8.37 -16.79 20.31
C ASP A 174 8.20 -18.30 20.54
N LYS A 175 7.42 -18.98 19.71
CA LYS A 175 7.24 -20.44 19.71
C LYS A 175 8.10 -21.04 18.60
N GLU A 176 8.74 -22.16 18.90
CA GLU A 176 9.58 -22.91 17.96
C GLU A 176 8.87 -23.11 16.60
N PHE A 177 9.58 -22.85 15.50
CA PHE A 177 8.99 -22.80 14.16
C PHE A 177 8.55 -24.20 13.72
N ASP A 178 7.24 -24.45 13.62
CA ASP A 178 6.68 -25.70 13.11
C ASP A 178 6.72 -25.73 11.56
N ASP A 179 7.83 -26.20 11.01
CA ASP A 179 8.03 -26.39 9.57
C ASP A 179 7.41 -27.69 9.03
N SER A 180 6.67 -28.46 9.84
CA SER A 180 6.12 -29.77 9.47
C SER A 180 5.33 -29.74 8.15
N LYS A 181 4.56 -28.66 7.90
CA LYS A 181 3.79 -28.51 6.65
C LYS A 181 4.68 -28.25 5.43
N VAL A 182 5.75 -27.47 5.61
CA VAL A 182 6.73 -27.18 4.56
C VAL A 182 7.52 -28.45 4.25
N TYR A 183 7.98 -29.15 5.29
CA TYR A 183 8.66 -30.43 5.19
C TYR A 183 7.79 -31.48 4.48
N GLN A 184 6.50 -31.62 4.85
CA GLN A 184 5.56 -32.51 4.16
C GLN A 184 5.40 -32.17 2.68
N HIS A 185 5.38 -30.88 2.31
CA HIS A 185 5.27 -30.46 0.91
C HIS A 185 6.54 -30.80 0.13
N LEU A 186 7.71 -30.48 0.67
CA LEU A 186 9.01 -30.81 0.07
C LEU A 186 9.19 -32.32 -0.09
N LEU A 187 8.74 -33.11 0.89
CA LEU A 187 8.82 -34.57 0.86
C LEU A 187 7.87 -35.15 -0.19
N LYS A 188 6.68 -34.56 -0.36
CA LYS A 188 5.75 -34.91 -1.44
C LYS A 188 6.32 -34.55 -2.81
N ASP A 189 6.93 -33.38 -2.97
CA ASP A 189 7.59 -32.97 -4.20
C ASP A 189 8.80 -33.86 -4.53
N PHE A 190 9.57 -34.26 -3.52
CA PHE A 190 10.68 -35.20 -3.66
C PHE A 190 10.21 -36.60 -4.07
N CYS A 191 9.17 -37.12 -3.43
CA CYS A 191 8.58 -38.43 -3.77
C CYS A 191 7.98 -38.43 -5.16
N THR A 192 7.28 -37.36 -5.57
CA THR A 192 6.72 -37.23 -6.93
C THR A 192 7.83 -37.08 -7.98
N SER A 193 8.89 -36.31 -7.69
CA SER A 193 10.07 -36.21 -8.56
C SER A 193 10.85 -37.53 -8.67
N SER A 194 10.93 -38.31 -7.58
CA SER A 194 11.64 -39.59 -7.57
C SER A 194 10.85 -40.70 -8.26
N THR A 195 9.52 -40.74 -8.09
CA THR A 195 8.65 -41.71 -8.77
C THR A 195 8.52 -41.44 -10.27
N ALA A 196 8.58 -40.17 -10.71
CA ALA A 196 8.61 -39.82 -12.12
C ALA A 196 9.87 -40.32 -12.86
N ASN A 197 10.96 -40.60 -12.15
CA ASN A 197 12.22 -41.09 -12.74
C ASN A 197 12.38 -42.63 -12.73
N ILE A 198 11.50 -43.36 -12.04
CA ILE A 198 11.61 -44.84 -11.90
C ILE A 198 10.70 -45.58 -12.90
N SER A 199 9.67 -44.94 -13.45
CA SER A 199 8.85 -45.53 -14.52
C SER A 199 9.46 -45.26 -15.90
N GLY A 200 10.36 -46.17 -16.31
CA GLY A 200 10.95 -46.22 -17.65
C GLY A 200 9.92 -46.33 -18.77
N SER A 201 9.40 -45.19 -19.24
CA SER A 201 8.80 -45.08 -20.56
C SER A 201 9.42 -43.91 -21.31
N THR A 202 10.29 -44.27 -22.23
CA THR A 202 10.82 -43.42 -23.29
C THR A 202 9.68 -43.07 -24.25
N ALA A 203 9.02 -41.92 -24.08
CA ALA A 203 8.26 -41.26 -25.15
C ALA A 203 7.98 -39.79 -24.80
N PRO A 204 7.93 -38.89 -25.80
CA PRO A 204 8.67 -37.65 -25.74
C PRO A 204 7.85 -36.47 -25.23
N LEU A 205 8.48 -35.60 -24.45
CA LEU A 205 8.01 -34.24 -24.15
C LEU A 205 8.09 -33.31 -25.39
N LYS A 206 7.83 -33.83 -26.59
CA LYS A 206 7.71 -33.09 -27.86
C LYS A 206 6.30 -33.21 -28.42
N ALA A 207 5.28 -32.79 -27.68
CA ALA A 207 3.95 -32.62 -28.25
C ALA A 207 3.14 -31.55 -27.49
N LYS A 208 3.59 -30.29 -27.58
CA LYS A 208 2.76 -29.07 -27.48
C LYS A 208 3.62 -27.82 -27.76
N ARG A 209 4.20 -27.76 -28.97
CA ARG A 209 4.78 -26.52 -29.52
C ARG A 209 4.13 -26.11 -30.86
N SER A 210 2.88 -26.51 -31.06
CA SER A 210 2.06 -26.10 -32.21
C SER A 210 0.96 -25.11 -31.79
N SER A 211 1.37 -23.99 -31.19
CA SER A 211 0.71 -22.72 -31.42
C SER A 211 1.80 -21.67 -31.54
N LYS A 212 2.51 -21.75 -32.66
CA LYS A 212 3.37 -20.65 -33.10
C LYS A 212 2.45 -19.53 -33.57
N SER A 213 1.76 -18.91 -32.61
CA SER A 213 1.44 -17.49 -32.71
C SER A 213 2.73 -16.85 -33.14
N THR A 214 2.70 -16.18 -34.29
CA THR A 214 3.76 -15.34 -34.83
C THR A 214 3.98 -14.20 -33.83
N ARG A 215 4.57 -14.52 -32.67
CA ARG A 215 5.03 -13.55 -31.70
C ARG A 215 6.13 -12.81 -32.45
N LYS A 216 5.82 -11.56 -32.81
CA LYS A 216 6.79 -10.61 -33.33
C LYS A 216 8.06 -10.76 -32.51
N GLN A 217 9.21 -10.84 -33.17
CA GLN A 217 10.49 -10.91 -32.47
C GLN A 217 10.67 -9.61 -31.69
N VAL A 218 10.23 -9.61 -30.42
CA VAL A 218 10.30 -8.44 -29.56
C VAL A 218 11.71 -8.40 -28.97
N ASP A 219 12.41 -7.30 -29.20
CA ASP A 219 13.68 -7.00 -28.54
C ASP A 219 13.46 -6.98 -27.01
N ARG A 220 13.83 -8.09 -26.36
CA ARG A 220 13.66 -8.29 -24.91
C ARG A 220 14.51 -7.32 -24.09
N ARG A 221 15.57 -6.74 -24.67
CA ARG A 221 16.41 -5.72 -24.02
C ARG A 221 15.82 -4.32 -24.15
N ALA A 222 14.89 -4.10 -25.07
CA ALA A 222 14.23 -2.83 -25.29
C ALA A 222 12.89 -2.67 -24.55
N SER A 223 12.47 -3.66 -23.75
CA SER A 223 11.30 -3.52 -22.89
C SER A 223 11.63 -2.65 -21.68
N LYS A 224 10.65 -1.83 -21.25
CA LYS A 224 10.75 -0.97 -20.05
C LYS A 224 11.87 0.08 -20.08
N GLY A 225 12.18 0.65 -21.25
CA GLY A 225 13.06 1.82 -21.36
C GLY A 225 14.56 1.56 -21.19
N ARG A 226 15.00 0.30 -21.16
CA ARG A 226 16.43 -0.07 -21.00
C ARG A 226 17.31 0.23 -22.22
N LYS A 227 16.70 0.58 -23.36
CA LYS A 227 17.38 0.97 -24.61
C LYS A 227 16.94 2.39 -24.95
N VAL A 228 17.90 3.31 -25.10
CA VAL A 228 17.64 4.70 -25.51
C VAL A 228 17.07 4.72 -26.93
N ARG A 229 15.96 5.43 -27.12
CA ARG A 229 15.31 5.61 -28.42
C ARG A 229 15.27 7.10 -28.74
N TYR A 230 15.77 7.46 -29.91
CA TYR A 230 15.71 8.83 -30.41
C TYR A 230 14.35 9.08 -31.06
N THR A 231 13.32 9.18 -30.24
CA THR A 231 11.95 9.50 -30.67
C THR A 231 11.46 10.74 -29.95
N ALA A 232 10.97 11.74 -30.69
CA ALA A 232 10.43 12.96 -30.10
C ALA A 232 9.19 12.65 -29.25
N ILE A 233 9.17 13.10 -27.99
CA ILE A 233 8.04 12.93 -27.07
C ILE A 233 7.20 14.22 -27.12
N PRO A 234 5.97 14.21 -27.68
CA PRO A 234 5.21 15.44 -27.94
C PRO A 234 4.98 16.32 -26.70
N LYS A 235 4.81 15.71 -25.52
CA LYS A 235 4.59 16.43 -24.25
C LYS A 235 5.86 17.11 -23.70
N LEU A 236 7.03 16.72 -24.17
CA LEU A 236 8.33 17.29 -23.74
C LEU A 236 8.88 18.30 -24.74
N VAL A 237 8.28 18.42 -25.92
CA VAL A 237 8.63 19.46 -26.89
C VAL A 237 8.32 20.82 -26.26
N ASN A 238 9.31 21.71 -26.26
CA ASN A 238 9.23 23.05 -25.67
C ASN A 238 8.95 23.07 -24.15
N PHE A 239 9.30 22.02 -23.41
CA PHE A 239 9.10 21.98 -21.95
C PHE A 239 9.95 23.05 -21.22
N THR A 240 11.11 23.39 -21.77
CA THR A 240 11.98 24.49 -21.28
C THR A 240 12.49 25.31 -22.46
N PHE A 241 12.89 26.53 -22.19
CA PHE A 241 13.54 27.41 -23.15
C PHE A 241 15.06 27.41 -22.92
N PRO A 242 15.87 27.59 -23.96
CA PRO A 242 17.31 27.73 -23.80
C PRO A 242 17.60 28.98 -22.95
N LEU A 243 18.18 28.74 -21.78
CA LEU A 243 18.72 29.81 -20.94
C LEU A 243 20.13 30.12 -21.44
N SER A 244 20.45 31.40 -21.54
CA SER A 244 21.84 31.81 -21.73
C SER A 244 22.66 31.34 -20.53
N ARG A 245 23.83 30.77 -20.79
CA ARG A 245 24.74 30.35 -19.72
C ARG A 245 25.09 31.59 -18.87
N PRO A 246 25.15 31.49 -17.53
CA PRO A 246 25.61 32.60 -16.70
C PRO A 246 27.02 33.01 -17.13
N ASP A 247 27.26 34.32 -17.19
CA ASP A 247 28.57 34.88 -17.52
C ASP A 247 29.59 34.40 -16.47
N THR A 248 30.60 33.65 -16.90
CA THR A 248 31.69 33.18 -16.03
C THR A 248 32.76 34.26 -15.82
N GLY A 249 32.49 35.50 -16.22
CA GLY A 249 33.43 36.61 -16.10
C GLY A 249 34.64 36.41 -17.01
N SER A 250 35.84 36.75 -16.51
CA SER A 250 37.08 36.73 -17.28
C SER A 250 37.71 35.34 -17.49
N LEU A 251 37.04 34.26 -17.07
CA LEU A 251 37.59 32.91 -17.19
C LEU A 251 37.36 32.35 -18.59
N ASP A 252 38.45 32.19 -19.34
CA ASP A 252 38.44 31.43 -20.60
C ASP A 252 38.22 29.94 -20.30
N GLN A 253 36.97 29.51 -20.51
CA GLN A 253 36.53 28.15 -20.21
C GLN A 253 37.30 27.13 -21.05
N ASP A 254 37.65 27.45 -22.30
CA ASP A 254 38.30 26.51 -23.20
C ASP A 254 39.74 26.22 -22.74
N ALA A 255 40.49 27.26 -22.37
CA ALA A 255 41.81 27.12 -21.75
C ALA A 255 41.74 26.35 -20.42
N TRP A 256 40.71 26.63 -19.61
CA TRP A 256 40.49 25.93 -18.34
C TRP A 256 40.19 24.43 -18.53
N PHE A 257 39.29 24.07 -19.45
CA PHE A 257 38.98 22.67 -19.76
C PHE A 257 40.16 21.93 -20.36
N GLN A 258 40.97 22.60 -21.19
CA GLN A 258 42.22 22.03 -21.70
C GLN A 258 43.18 21.72 -20.55
N SER A 259 43.31 22.59 -19.55
CA SER A 259 44.19 22.39 -18.40
C SER A 259 43.72 21.28 -17.42
N LEU A 260 42.44 20.90 -17.43
CA LEU A 260 41.82 20.11 -16.36
C LEU A 260 42.36 18.67 -16.23
N LEU A 261 42.78 18.05 -17.33
CA LEU A 261 43.16 16.62 -17.38
C LEU A 261 44.48 16.39 -18.14
N GLY A 262 45.48 17.22 -17.85
CA GLY A 262 46.83 17.09 -18.44
C GLY A 262 46.95 17.68 -19.84
N GLY A 263 46.32 18.84 -20.07
CA GLY A 263 46.31 19.56 -21.33
C GLY A 263 47.66 19.67 -22.02
N VAL A 264 47.68 19.19 -23.26
CA VAL A 264 48.68 19.37 -24.32
C VAL A 264 50.02 19.92 -23.84
N ALA A 265 50.94 19.01 -23.54
CA ALA A 265 52.35 19.28 -23.74
C ALA A 265 52.50 19.87 -25.16
N HIS A 266 52.93 21.12 -25.25
CA HIS A 266 53.35 21.76 -26.49
C HIS A 266 54.38 20.82 -27.16
N ARG A 267 53.95 19.99 -28.12
CA ARG A 267 54.86 19.28 -29.02
C ARG A 267 55.11 20.22 -30.17
N THR A 268 56.27 20.87 -30.11
CA THR A 268 56.99 21.46 -31.25
C THR A 268 57.10 20.49 -32.39
#